data_AF-A0A662TX11-F1
#
_entry.id   AF-A0A662TX11-F1
#
_cell.length_a   1.000
_cell.length_b   1.000
_cell.length_c   1.000
_cell.angle_alpha   90.00
_cell.angle_beta   90.00
_cell.angle_gamma   90.00
#
_symmetry.space_group_name_H-M   'P 1'
#
loop_
_entity.id
_entity.type
_entity.pdbx_description
1 polymer ?
#
loop_
_entity_poly.entity_id
_entity_poly.type
_entity_poly.pdbx_seq_one_letter_code
_entity_poly.pdbx_strand_id
1 'polypeptide(L)' 'MAKKIVIKIGDVQAEVVLLEIKASDTLWEALPISSTVHRWGEEIYFSIPIPLPKNGETLDVEVGDFCYWPEGQS' A
#
# COMPACT_ATOMS: atom_id res chain seq x y z
N MET A 1 -4.24 -15.26 -9.44
CA MET A 1 -5.55 -14.60 -9.17
C MET A 1 -5.21 -13.30 -8.46
N ALA A 2 -5.70 -12.18 -8.96
CA ALA A 2 -5.43 -10.87 -8.36
C ALA A 2 -5.96 -10.81 -6.93
N LYS A 3 -5.06 -10.52 -5.97
CA LYS A 3 -5.41 -10.32 -4.56
C LYS A 3 -6.06 -8.95 -4.40
N LYS A 4 -7.10 -8.86 -3.57
CA LYS A 4 -7.79 -7.60 -3.27
C LYS A 4 -7.76 -7.31 -1.78
N ILE A 5 -7.39 -6.09 -1.43
CA ILE A 5 -7.36 -5.62 -0.05
C ILE A 5 -8.32 -4.45 0.10
N VAL A 6 -8.78 -4.23 1.33
CA VAL A 6 -9.64 -3.10 1.67
C VAL A 6 -8.92 -2.24 2.70
N ILE A 7 -8.69 -0.98 2.34
CA ILE A 7 -8.16 0.04 3.26
C ILE A 7 -9.35 0.75 3.86
N LYS A 8 -9.44 0.79 5.19
CA LYS A 8 -10.52 1.46 5.93
C LYS A 8 -9.96 2.59 6.78
N ILE A 9 -10.49 3.80 6.59
CA ILE A 9 -10.06 5.02 7.29
C ILE A 9 -11.31 5.75 7.76
N GLY A 10 -11.65 5.60 9.04
CA GLY A 10 -12.94 6.10 9.57
C GLY A 10 -14.10 5.49 8.78
N ASP A 11 -14.94 6.36 8.20
CA ASP A 11 -16.09 5.97 7.38
C ASP A 11 -15.75 5.72 5.90
N VAL A 12 -14.50 5.99 5.49
CA VAL A 12 -14.03 5.82 4.11
C VAL A 12 -13.45 4.42 3.91
N GLN A 13 -13.77 3.80 2.78
CA GLN A 13 -13.17 2.54 2.35
C GLN A 13 -12.66 2.65 0.92
N ALA A 14 -11.48 2.09 0.67
CA ALA A 14 -10.89 1.96 -0.65
C ALA A 14 -10.56 0.49 -0.92
N GLU A 15 -10.94 0.00 -2.09
CA GLU A 15 -10.52 -1.32 -2.57
C GLU A 15 -9.28 -1.18 -3.44
N VAL A 16 -8.27 -2.00 -3.16
CA VAL A 16 -7.01 -2.01 -3.92
C VAL A 16 -6.78 -3.40 -4.47
N VAL A 17 -6.49 -3.46 -5.77
CA VAL A 17 -6.07 -4.69 -6.44
C VAL A 17 -4.55 -4.75 -6.41
N LEU A 18 -3.99 -5.80 -5.82
CA LEU A 18 -2.56 -5.99 -5.73
C LEU A 18 -2.02 -6.62 -7.02
N LEU A 19 -0.86 -6.14 -7.45
CA LEU A 19 -0.08 -6.73 -8.54
C LEU A 19 0.43 -8.13 -8.15
N GLU A 20 0.63 -9.02 -9.13
CA GLU A 20 1.21 -10.35 -8.90
C GLU A 20 2.74 -10.28 -8.79
N ILE A 21 3.23 -9.64 -7.72
CA ILE A 21 4.65 -9.43 -7.40
C ILE A 21 4.96 -9.85 -5.97
N LYS A 22 6.23 -10.14 -5.68
CA LYS A 22 6.66 -10.59 -4.34
C LYS A 22 6.32 -9.61 -3.22
N ALA A 23 6.36 -8.30 -3.50
CA ALA A 23 5.99 -7.27 -2.53
C ALA A 23 4.53 -7.39 -2.09
N SER A 24 3.62 -7.64 -3.04
CA SER A 24 2.20 -7.89 -2.77
C SER A 24 1.98 -9.15 -1.94
N ASP A 25 2.76 -10.21 -2.18
CA ASP A 25 2.66 -11.44 -1.39
C ASP A 25 3.09 -11.23 0.06
N THR A 26 4.20 -10.53 0.28
CA THR A 26 4.67 -10.16 1.62
C THR A 26 3.66 -9.25 2.33
N LEU A 27 3.10 -8.26 1.63
CA LEU A 27 2.06 -7.41 2.20
C LEU A 27 0.84 -8.24 2.60
N TRP A 28 0.39 -9.14 1.72
CA TRP A 28 -0.76 -10.01 1.94
C TRP A 28 -0.62 -10.89 3.18
N GLU A 29 0.57 -11.47 3.39
CA GLU A 29 0.86 -12.32 4.55
C GLU A 29 0.89 -11.54 5.87
N ALA A 30 1.16 -10.24 5.82
CA ALA A 30 1.20 -9.37 7.00
C ALA A 30 -0.16 -8.76 7.37
N LEU A 31 -1.18 -8.89 6.52
CA LEU A 31 -2.51 -8.40 6.84
C LEU A 31 -3.14 -9.22 7.99
N PRO A 32 -3.94 -8.59 8.86
CA PRO A 32 -4.33 -7.17 8.85
C PRO A 32 -3.28 -6.24 9.48
N ILE A 33 -3.12 -5.06 8.88
CA ILE A 33 -2.22 -3.99 9.37
C ILE A 33 -3.07 -2.82 9.85
N SER A 34 -2.66 -2.18 10.95
CA SER A 34 -3.23 -0.92 11.42
C SER A 34 -2.13 0.11 11.55
N SER A 35 -2.38 1.33 11.07
CA SER A 35 -1.42 2.42 11.10
C SER A 35 -2.13 3.77 11.23
N THR A 36 -1.37 4.81 11.56
CA THR A 36 -1.87 6.18 11.56
C THR A 36 -1.68 6.78 10.18
N VAL A 37 -2.79 7.29 9.63
CA VAL A 37 -2.80 7.90 8.31
C VAL A 37 -2.38 9.36 8.42
N HIS A 38 -1.50 9.77 7.51
CA HIS A 38 -1.08 11.13 7.32
C HIS A 38 -1.50 11.61 5.92
N ARG A 39 -1.64 12.93 5.77
CA ARG A 39 -2.02 13.56 4.51
C ARG A 39 -1.02 14.65 4.16
N TRP A 40 -0.54 14.65 2.93
CA TRP A 40 0.30 15.71 2.39
C TRP A 40 -0.31 16.22 1.10
N GLY A 41 -0.93 17.41 1.15
CA GLY A 41 -1.71 17.92 0.02
C GLY A 41 -2.88 16.98 -0.30
N GLU A 42 -2.86 16.42 -1.50
CA GLU A 42 -3.85 15.45 -2.00
C GLU A 42 -3.41 13.99 -1.83
N GLU A 43 -2.22 13.76 -1.29
CA GLU A 43 -1.66 12.41 -1.07
C GLU A 43 -1.95 11.91 0.34
N ILE A 44 -2.27 10.62 0.43
CA ILE A 44 -2.45 9.89 1.67
C ILE A 44 -1.28 8.91 1.82
N TYR A 45 -0.60 8.96 2.96
CA TYR A 45 0.52 8.06 3.25
C TYR A 45 0.40 7.52 4.67
N PHE A 46 0.84 6.28 4.88
CA PHE A 46 0.82 5.63 6.18
C PHE A 46 1.92 4.58 6.24
N SER A 47 2.62 4.52 7.36
CA SER A 47 3.72 3.57 7.50
C SER A 47 3.19 2.16 7.73
N ILE A 48 3.84 1.16 7.14
CA ILE A 48 3.56 -0.26 7.42
C ILE A 48 4.67 -0.85 8.30
N PRO A 49 4.35 -1.75 9.25
CA PRO A 49 5.32 -2.28 10.22
C PRO A 49 6.27 -3.33 9.63
N ILE A 50 6.26 -3.50 8.30
CA ILE A 50 7.05 -4.50 7.59
C ILE A 50 7.78 -3.86 6.40
N PRO A 51 9.06 -4.21 6.18
CA PRO A 51 9.73 -3.85 4.94
C PRO A 51 9.20 -4.73 3.80
N LEU A 52 8.91 -4.12 2.63
CA LEU A 52 8.61 -4.89 1.42
C LEU A 52 9.87 -5.08 0.58
N PRO A 53 10.03 -6.24 -0.09
CA PRO A 53 11.13 -6.46 -1.02
C PRO A 53 11.03 -5.52 -2.21
N LYS A 54 12.18 -5.00 -2.66
CA LYS A 54 12.30 -4.22 -3.90
C LYS A 54 12.00 -5.11 -5.11
N ASN A 55 10.77 -5.04 -5.61
CA ASN A 55 10.31 -5.85 -6.74
C ASN A 55 9.14 -5.14 -7.42
N GLY A 56 9.30 -4.74 -8.69
CA GLY A 56 8.28 -3.98 -9.42
C GLY A 56 8.30 -2.48 -9.15
N GLU A 57 9.45 -1.92 -8.79
CA GLU A 57 9.64 -0.47 -8.60
C GLU A 57 9.35 0.27 -9.91
N THR A 58 8.54 1.33 -9.83
CA THR A 58 8.22 2.21 -10.96
C THR A 58 8.16 3.65 -10.48
N LEU A 59 8.46 4.58 -11.38
CA LEU A 59 8.22 6.02 -11.19
C LEU A 59 6.99 6.50 -11.95
N ASP A 60 6.47 5.66 -12.86
CA ASP A 60 5.24 5.92 -13.59
C ASP A 60 4.07 5.49 -12.70
N VAL A 61 3.38 6.48 -12.12
CA VAL A 61 2.22 6.31 -11.24
C VAL A 61 1.09 7.21 -11.69
N GLU A 62 -0.14 6.73 -11.56
CA GLU A 62 -1.36 7.47 -11.86
C GLU A 62 -2.12 7.84 -10.58
N VAL A 63 -3.01 8.83 -10.68
CA VAL A 63 -3.87 9.23 -9.56
C VAL A 63 -4.77 8.05 -9.18
N GLY A 64 -4.64 7.60 -7.92
CA GLY A 64 -5.38 6.46 -7.38
C GLY A 64 -4.53 5.18 -7.25
N ASP A 65 -3.29 5.20 -7.72
CA ASP A 65 -2.38 4.09 -7.49
C ASP A 65 -2.01 3.94 -6.01
N PHE A 66 -1.89 2.68 -5.60
CA PHE A 66 -1.40 2.31 -4.28
C PHE A 66 0.05 1.87 -4.39
N CYS A 67 0.96 2.70 -3.88
CA CYS A 67 2.40 2.51 -4.00
C CYS A 67 3.05 2.29 -2.63
N TYR A 68 4.26 1.75 -2.64
CA TYR A 68 5.11 1.62 -1.45
C TYR A 68 6.43 2.35 -1.66
N TRP A 69 6.76 3.23 -0.72
CA TRP A 69 7.98 4.01 -0.62
C TRP A 69 8.95 3.39 0.40
N PRO A 70 10.02 2.70 -0.05
CA PRO A 70 10.91 1.96 0.85
C PRO A 70 11.65 2.83 1.86
N GLU A 71 12.04 4.05 1.50
CA GLU A 71 12.82 4.94 2.38
C GLU A 71 11.99 5.48 3.55
N GLY A 72 10.67 5.53 3.40
CA GLY A 72 9.71 6.02 4.39
C GLY A 72 8.87 4.90 5.00
N GLN A 73 9.11 3.65 4.60
CA GLN A 73 8.29 2.48 4.95
C GLN A 73 6.78 2.74 4.81
N SER A 74 6.37 3.54 3.82
CA SER A 74 5.01 4.07 3.68
C SER A 74 4.42 3.82 2.31
#